data_AF-A0A376J4Z8-F1
#
_entry.id   AF-A0A376J4Z8-F1
#
_cell.length_a   1.000
_cell.length_b   1.000
_cell.length_c   1.000
_cell.angle_alpha   90.00
_cell.angle_beta   90.00
_cell.angle_gamma   90.00
#
_symmetry.space_group_name_H-M   'P 1'
#
loop_
_entity.id
_entity.type
_entity.pdbx_description
1 polymer ?
#
loop_
_entity_poly.entity_id
_entity_poly.type
_entity_poly.pdbx_seq_one_letter_code
_entity_poly.pdbx_strand_id
1 'polypeptide(L)'
;MGAPLIWFPAPAASRESGLILAGTHGDENSSVVTLSCALRTLTPSLRRHHVVLCVNPDGCQLGLRANANGVDLNRNFPAANWKEGETVYRWNSAAEERDVVLLTGDKPGSEPETQALCQLIHRIQPAWVVSFHDPLACIEDPRHSELGEWLAPGV
;
A
#
# COMPACT_ATOMS: atom_id res chain seq x y z
N MET A 1 15.29 1.28 8.74
CA MET A 1 16.47 0.53 8.23
C MET A 1 16.85 0.89 6.79
N GLY A 2 16.26 1.91 6.15
CA GLY A 2 16.84 2.53 4.94
C GLY A 2 16.82 1.66 3.68
N ALA A 3 16.04 0.56 3.68
CA ALA A 3 15.82 -0.23 2.48
C ALA A 3 15.14 0.64 1.40
N PRO A 4 15.59 0.57 0.14
CA PRO A 4 15.03 1.38 -0.92
C PRO A 4 13.62 0.90 -1.30
N LEU A 5 12.76 1.84 -1.70
CA LEU A 5 11.49 1.50 -2.35
C LEU A 5 11.77 0.88 -3.72
N ILE A 6 11.44 -0.39 -3.89
CA ILE A 6 11.59 -1.12 -5.16
C ILE A 6 10.26 -1.07 -5.92
N TRP A 7 10.31 -0.68 -7.19
CA TRP A 7 9.15 -0.62 -8.06
C TRP A 7 9.46 -1.11 -9.48
N PHE A 8 8.42 -1.53 -10.19
CA PHE A 8 8.50 -2.13 -11.52
C PHE A 8 7.70 -1.27 -12.51
N PRO A 9 8.36 -0.46 -13.36
CA PRO A 9 7.66 0.37 -14.33
C PRO A 9 6.89 -0.48 -15.35
N ALA A 10 5.70 -0.03 -15.77
CA ALA A 10 4.99 -0.60 -16.92
C ALA A 10 5.90 -0.54 -18.16
N PRO A 11 6.06 -1.62 -18.95
CA PRO A 11 7.01 -1.63 -20.07
C PRO A 11 6.68 -0.61 -21.17
N ALA A 12 5.40 -0.37 -21.41
CA ALA A 12 4.89 0.63 -22.33
C ALA A 12 3.83 1.49 -21.62
N ALA A 13 4.30 2.29 -20.65
CA ALA A 13 3.42 3.15 -19.86
C ALA A 13 2.65 4.15 -20.76
N SER A 14 1.36 4.31 -20.51
CA SER A 14 0.47 5.22 -21.22
C SER A 14 -0.36 6.04 -20.24
N ARG A 15 -1.24 6.91 -20.76
CA ARG A 15 -2.20 7.66 -19.92
C ARG A 15 -3.16 6.75 -19.13
N GLU A 16 -3.31 5.49 -19.54
CA GLU A 16 -4.16 4.50 -18.88
C GLU A 16 -3.41 3.71 -17.79
N SER A 17 -2.08 3.89 -17.67
CA SER A 17 -1.27 3.13 -16.72
C SER A 17 -1.54 3.58 -15.28
N GLY A 18 -2.17 2.70 -14.50
CA GLY A 18 -2.26 2.82 -13.04
C GLY A 18 -1.03 2.31 -12.29
N LEU A 19 -1.13 2.36 -10.97
CA LEU A 19 -0.17 1.84 -10.01
C LEU A 19 -0.85 0.79 -9.12
N ILE A 20 -0.24 -0.39 -9.02
CA ILE A 20 -0.68 -1.47 -8.13
C ILE A 20 0.33 -1.59 -7.00
N LEU A 21 -0.12 -1.53 -5.75
CA LEU A 21 0.75 -1.57 -4.59
C LEU A 21 0.25 -2.53 -3.51
N ALA A 22 1.20 -3.07 -2.74
CA ALA A 22 0.96 -3.97 -1.63
C ALA A 22 1.99 -3.71 -0.51
N GLY A 23 1.79 -4.32 0.66
CA GLY A 23 2.73 -4.28 1.77
C GLY A 23 2.91 -2.88 2.36
N THR A 24 1.83 -2.08 2.42
CA THR A 24 1.82 -0.83 3.20
C THR A 24 1.93 -1.12 4.69
N HIS A 25 1.25 -2.17 5.16
CA HIS A 25 1.52 -2.78 6.46
C HIS A 25 2.33 -4.06 6.25
N GLY A 26 3.36 -4.27 7.06
CA GLY A 26 4.33 -5.35 6.86
C GLY A 26 3.88 -6.73 7.31
N ASP A 27 2.79 -6.82 8.08
CA ASP A 27 2.15 -8.07 8.49
C ASP A 27 1.15 -8.60 7.45
N GLU A 28 0.75 -7.79 6.47
CA GLU A 28 -0.21 -8.13 5.39
C GLU A 28 0.46 -8.86 4.20
N ASN A 29 1.24 -9.89 4.52
CA ASN A 29 2.17 -10.54 3.59
C ASN A 29 1.51 -11.32 2.43
N SER A 30 0.24 -11.71 2.57
CA SER A 30 -0.46 -12.51 1.57
C SER A 30 -0.55 -11.80 0.21
N SER A 31 -0.82 -10.49 0.25
CA SER A 31 -0.94 -9.62 -0.92
C SER A 31 0.41 -9.40 -1.62
N VAL A 32 1.48 -9.20 -0.86
CA VAL A 32 2.85 -9.03 -1.37
C VAL A 32 3.29 -10.26 -2.16
N VAL A 33 3.07 -11.46 -1.59
CA VAL A 33 3.41 -12.73 -2.23
C VAL A 33 2.55 -12.96 -3.47
N THR A 34 1.24 -12.72 -3.38
CA THR A 34 0.31 -12.87 -4.51
C THR A 34 0.69 -11.96 -5.68
N LEU A 35 0.93 -10.68 -5.41
CA LEU A 35 1.33 -9.70 -6.43
C LEU A 35 2.70 -10.03 -7.04
N SER A 36 3.65 -10.50 -6.23
CA SER A 36 4.96 -10.98 -6.69
C SER A 36 4.83 -12.20 -7.61
N CYS A 37 3.98 -13.17 -7.26
CA CYS A 37 3.69 -14.33 -8.09
C CYS A 37 3.06 -13.89 -9.43
N ALA A 38 2.02 -13.07 -9.39
CA ALA A 38 1.37 -12.56 -10.59
C ALA A 38 2.35 -11.82 -11.52
N LEU A 39 3.22 -10.96 -10.95
CA LEU A 39 4.25 -10.24 -11.70
C LEU A 39 5.27 -11.17 -12.38
N ARG A 40 5.66 -12.26 -11.71
CA ARG A 40 6.61 -13.25 -12.26
C ARG A 40 5.97 -14.22 -13.26
N THR A 41 4.66 -14.42 -13.18
CA THR A 41 3.92 -15.33 -14.06
C THR A 41 3.43 -14.65 -15.34
N LEU A 42 2.99 -13.40 -15.26
CA LEU A 42 2.46 -12.67 -16.41
C LEU A 42 3.55 -12.46 -17.46
N THR A 43 3.23 -12.72 -18.74
CA THR A 43 4.11 -12.38 -19.86
C THR A 43 4.45 -10.87 -19.81
N PRO A 44 5.74 -10.47 -19.71
CA PRO A 44 6.10 -9.09 -19.39
C PRO A 44 5.49 -8.04 -20.32
N SER A 45 5.38 -8.32 -21.62
CA SER A 45 4.82 -7.41 -22.62
C SER A 45 3.33 -7.11 -22.44
N LEU A 46 2.59 -7.92 -21.69
CA LEU A 46 1.16 -7.73 -21.44
C LEU A 46 0.88 -6.82 -20.23
N ARG A 47 1.89 -6.49 -19.42
CA ARG A 47 1.70 -5.70 -18.21
C ARG A 47 1.46 -4.22 -18.53
N ARG A 48 0.27 -3.71 -18.20
CA ARG A 48 -0.12 -2.31 -18.47
C ARG A 48 0.16 -1.33 -17.33
N HIS A 49 0.43 -1.83 -16.12
CA HIS A 49 0.46 -1.02 -14.90
C HIS A 49 1.79 -1.13 -14.16
N HIS A 50 2.11 -0.07 -13.42
CA HIS A 50 3.27 -0.01 -12.53
C HIS A 50 3.00 -0.87 -11.29
N VAL A 51 4.05 -1.44 -10.69
CA VAL A 51 3.92 -2.30 -9.52
C VAL A 51 4.90 -1.90 -8.42
N VAL A 52 4.44 -1.82 -7.17
CA VAL A 52 5.27 -1.75 -5.95
C VAL A 52 4.90 -2.95 -5.08
N LEU A 53 5.85 -3.85 -4.84
CA LEU A 53 5.54 -5.12 -4.16
C LEU A 53 5.39 -4.97 -2.64
N CYS A 54 6.28 -4.23 -1.98
CA CYS A 54 6.18 -3.93 -0.56
C CYS A 54 6.59 -2.45 -0.35
N VAL A 55 5.65 -1.63 0.10
CA VAL A 55 5.87 -0.22 0.45
C VAL A 55 6.69 -0.11 1.74
N ASN A 56 6.48 -1.02 2.69
CA ASN A 56 7.12 -1.07 4.00
C ASN A 56 8.07 -2.28 4.13
N PRO A 57 9.22 -2.31 3.43
CA PRO A 57 10.12 -3.47 3.44
C PRO A 57 10.63 -3.81 4.85
N ASP A 58 10.82 -2.79 5.69
CA ASP A 58 11.27 -2.97 7.07
C ASP A 58 10.17 -3.64 7.92
N GLY A 59 8.92 -3.20 7.80
CA GLY A 59 7.78 -3.87 8.43
C GLY A 59 7.61 -5.30 7.94
N CYS A 60 7.71 -5.52 6.62
CA CYS A 60 7.66 -6.85 5.98
C CYS A 60 8.72 -7.78 6.61
N GLN A 61 9.96 -7.29 6.78
CA GLN A 61 11.06 -8.05 7.38
C GLN A 61 10.85 -8.32 8.88
N LEU A 62 10.29 -7.37 9.61
CA LEU A 62 10.09 -7.47 11.06
C LEU A 62 8.78 -8.19 11.43
N GLY A 63 7.91 -8.48 10.46
CA GLY A 63 6.57 -9.02 10.71
C GLY A 63 5.67 -8.04 11.46
N LEU A 64 5.84 -6.73 11.19
CA LEU A 64 5.13 -5.66 11.88
C LEU A 64 4.17 -4.94 10.95
N ARG A 65 3.02 -4.53 11.49
CA ARG A 65 2.10 -3.61 10.82
C ARG A 65 2.79 -2.28 10.46
N ALA A 66 3.45 -1.68 11.44
CA ALA A 66 4.15 -0.41 11.31
C ALA A 66 5.49 -0.54 10.58
N ASN A 67 6.11 0.59 10.26
CA ASN A 67 7.51 0.61 9.84
C ASN A 67 8.47 0.48 11.06
N ALA A 68 9.78 0.57 10.82
CA ALA A 68 10.80 0.45 11.86
C ALA A 68 10.72 1.52 12.97
N ASN A 69 10.01 2.64 12.75
CA ASN A 69 9.82 3.70 13.74
C ASN A 69 8.52 3.55 14.55
N GLY A 70 7.77 2.45 14.36
CA GLY A 70 6.46 2.25 15.01
C GLY A 70 5.36 3.14 14.44
N VAL A 71 5.55 3.70 13.24
CA VAL A 71 4.57 4.54 12.56
C VAL A 71 3.67 3.69 11.65
N ASP A 72 2.36 3.85 11.77
CA ASP A 72 1.39 3.34 10.80
C ASP A 72 1.49 4.18 9.52
N LEU A 73 2.10 3.63 8.47
CA LEU A 73 2.30 4.35 7.21
C LEU A 73 0.99 4.81 6.57
N ASN A 74 -0.11 4.06 6.78
CA ASN A 74 -1.45 4.44 6.29
C ASN A 74 -2.11 5.53 7.15
N ARG A 75 -1.42 6.06 8.17
CA ARG A 75 -1.77 7.30 8.88
C ARG A 75 -0.72 8.39 8.74
N ASN A 76 0.35 8.13 7.99
CA ASN A 76 1.49 9.04 7.84
C ASN A 76 1.43 9.91 6.58
N PHE A 77 0.55 9.62 5.61
CA PHE A 77 0.46 10.42 4.39
C PHE A 77 0.18 11.91 4.67
N PRO A 78 0.78 12.84 3.90
CA PRO A 78 0.61 14.28 4.07
C PRO A 78 -0.74 14.78 3.52
N ALA A 79 -1.82 14.09 3.87
CA ALA A 79 -3.18 14.49 3.54
C ALA A 79 -3.65 15.61 4.47
N ALA A 80 -4.58 16.44 4.01
CA ALA A 80 -5.10 17.58 4.78
C ALA A 80 -5.74 17.18 6.12
N ASN A 81 -6.18 15.92 6.25
CA ASN A 81 -6.78 15.36 7.46
C ASN A 81 -5.78 14.65 8.38
N TRP A 82 -4.46 14.74 8.13
CA TRP A 82 -3.44 14.16 9.00
C TRP A 82 -3.54 14.71 10.43
N LYS A 83 -3.30 13.84 11.42
CA LYS A 83 -3.32 14.16 12.85
C LYS A 83 -2.07 13.63 13.51
N GLU A 84 -1.40 14.48 14.29
CA GLU A 84 -0.25 14.12 15.11
C GLU A 84 -0.66 13.21 16.27
N GLY A 85 0.26 12.35 16.70
CA GLY A 85 0.14 11.53 17.90
C GLY A 85 -0.07 10.05 17.58
N GLU A 86 -1.11 9.48 18.19
CA GLU A 86 -1.35 8.05 18.22
C GLU A 86 -2.53 7.64 17.34
N THR A 87 -2.46 6.41 16.85
CA THR A 87 -3.56 5.69 16.20
C THR A 87 -3.64 4.29 16.81
N VAL A 88 -4.82 3.68 16.78
CA VAL A 88 -5.02 2.31 17.25
C VAL A 88 -5.40 1.37 16.12
N TYR A 89 -4.85 0.16 16.14
CA TYR A 89 -5.25 -0.93 15.25
C TYR A 89 -5.76 -2.13 16.06
N ARG A 90 -6.48 -3.03 15.37
CA ARG A 90 -7.01 -4.26 15.97
C ARG A 90 -5.89 -5.30 15.97
N TRP A 91 -5.58 -5.88 17.12
CA TRP A 91 -4.50 -6.88 17.23
C TRP A 91 -4.60 -8.00 16.18
N ASN A 92 -5.81 -8.56 16.00
CA ASN A 92 -6.13 -9.53 14.95
C ASN A 92 -7.66 -9.59 14.73
N SER A 93 -8.14 -10.41 13.79
CA SER A 93 -9.59 -10.54 13.51
C SER A 93 -10.41 -11.11 14.67
N ALA A 94 -9.78 -11.74 15.67
CA ALA A 94 -10.45 -12.30 16.85
C ALA A 94 -10.56 -11.31 18.02
N ALA A 95 -9.72 -10.29 18.07
CA ALA A 95 -9.78 -9.25 19.11
C ALA A 95 -11.07 -8.43 18.97
N GLU A 96 -11.71 -8.06 20.07
CA GLU A 96 -12.99 -7.33 20.07
C GLU A 96 -12.81 -5.83 19.78
N GLU A 97 -11.69 -5.25 20.23
CA GLU A 97 -11.41 -3.82 20.15
C GLU A 97 -10.13 -3.48 19.37
N ARG A 98 -9.97 -2.19 19.07
CA ARG A 98 -8.75 -1.60 18.50
C ARG A 98 -8.02 -0.85 19.59
N ASP A 99 -7.02 -1.48 20.18
CA ASP A 99 -6.32 -0.99 21.38
C ASP A 99 -4.79 -0.97 21.23
N VAL A 100 -4.25 -1.53 20.14
CA VAL A 100 -2.81 -1.55 19.91
C VAL A 100 -2.36 -0.23 19.33
N VAL A 101 -1.59 0.53 20.13
CA VAL A 101 -1.14 1.88 19.81
C VAL A 101 0.03 1.86 18.81
N LEU A 102 -0.06 2.70 17.80
CA LEU A 102 1.00 3.06 16.84
C LEU A 102 1.08 4.58 16.72
N LEU A 103 2.18 5.08 16.19
CA LEU A 103 2.37 6.51 15.91
C LEU A 103 1.84 6.87 14.52
N THR A 104 1.51 8.14 14.31
CA THR A 104 1.14 8.69 12.99
C THR A 104 2.27 9.45 12.29
N GLY A 105 3.42 9.57 12.95
CA GLY A 105 4.59 10.34 12.52
C GLY A 105 4.77 11.65 13.29
N ASP A 106 5.97 12.24 13.24
CA ASP A 106 6.27 13.53 13.89
C ASP A 106 5.77 14.75 13.10
N LYS A 107 5.44 14.55 11.82
CA LYS A 107 4.86 15.52 10.91
C LYS A 107 4.17 14.79 9.74
N PRO A 108 3.29 15.44 8.98
CA PRO A 108 2.71 14.83 7.78
C PRO A 108 3.80 14.40 6.79
N GLY A 109 3.79 13.12 6.42
CA GLY A 109 4.80 12.53 5.54
C GLY A 109 6.18 12.45 6.18
N SER A 110 6.29 12.23 7.49
CA SER A 110 7.58 12.10 8.19
C SER A 110 8.42 10.93 7.68
N GLU A 111 7.77 9.81 7.33
CA GLU A 111 8.48 8.57 7.08
C GLU A 111 9.09 8.52 5.66
N PRO A 112 10.30 7.95 5.52
CA PRO A 112 10.98 7.87 4.23
C PRO A 112 10.20 7.02 3.21
N GLU A 113 9.51 5.97 3.65
CA GLU A 113 8.66 5.13 2.81
C GLU A 113 7.50 5.93 2.21
N THR A 114 6.81 6.71 3.06
CA THR A 114 5.73 7.62 2.66
C THR A 114 6.23 8.66 1.66
N GLN A 115 7.36 9.29 1.93
CA GLN A 115 7.96 10.30 1.05
C GLN A 115 8.34 9.70 -0.30
N ALA A 116 8.98 8.54 -0.31
CA ALA A 116 9.39 7.86 -1.54
C ALA A 116 8.19 7.49 -2.41
N LEU A 117 7.12 6.95 -1.81
CA LEU A 117 5.91 6.62 -2.55
C LEU A 117 5.20 7.88 -3.08
N CYS A 118 5.11 8.93 -2.27
CA CYS A 118 4.58 10.22 -2.72
C CYS A 118 5.36 10.76 -3.92
N GLN A 119 6.69 10.79 -3.85
CA GLN A 119 7.54 11.25 -4.95
C GLN A 119 7.36 10.38 -6.21
N LEU A 120 7.24 9.06 -6.06
CA LEU A 120 6.99 8.16 -7.17
C LEU A 120 5.66 8.47 -7.85
N ILE A 121 4.57 8.62 -7.07
CA ILE A 121 3.24 8.94 -7.59
C ILE A 121 3.24 10.28 -8.34
N HIS A 122 3.88 11.32 -7.78
CA HIS A 122 4.00 12.61 -8.46
C HIS A 122 4.80 12.53 -9.75
N ARG A 123 5.83 11.68 -9.81
CA ARG A 123 6.68 11.50 -10.98
C ARG A 123 5.96 10.74 -12.11
N ILE A 124 5.25 9.66 -11.78
CA ILE A 124 4.65 8.78 -12.80
C ILE A 124 3.21 9.15 -13.14
N GLN A 125 2.54 9.95 -12.29
CA GLN A 125 1.16 10.42 -12.48
C GLN A 125 0.21 9.29 -12.90
N PRO A 126 0.05 8.24 -12.08
CA PRO A 126 -0.71 7.06 -12.49
C PRO A 126 -2.18 7.41 -12.67
N ALA A 127 -2.86 6.75 -13.62
CA ALA A 127 -4.28 6.98 -13.88
C ALA A 127 -5.17 6.69 -12.66
N TRP A 128 -4.76 5.73 -11.84
CA TRP A 128 -5.42 5.26 -10.63
C TRP A 128 -4.41 4.48 -9.78
N VAL A 129 -4.78 4.19 -8.53
CA VAL A 129 -3.99 3.39 -7.60
C VAL A 129 -4.88 2.29 -7.01
N VAL A 130 -4.42 1.04 -7.05
CA VAL A 130 -5.00 -0.09 -6.31
C VAL A 130 -4.03 -0.48 -5.20
N SER A 131 -4.48 -0.44 -3.94
CA SER A 131 -3.71 -0.81 -2.75
C SER A 131 -4.29 -2.08 -2.14
N PHE A 132 -3.53 -3.17 -2.13
CA PHE A 132 -3.93 -4.40 -1.45
C PHE A 132 -3.63 -4.34 0.05
N HIS A 133 -4.58 -4.83 0.84
CA HIS A 133 -4.52 -4.93 2.30
C HIS A 133 -5.21 -6.21 2.78
N ASP A 134 -4.91 -6.61 4.01
CA ASP A 134 -5.60 -7.68 4.75
C ASP A 134 -6.28 -7.09 6.02
N PRO A 135 -7.23 -7.78 6.67
CA PRO A 135 -7.96 -8.97 6.23
C PRO A 135 -9.45 -8.68 5.97
N LEU A 136 -9.83 -7.44 5.64
CA LEU A 136 -11.24 -6.99 5.64
C LEU A 136 -12.14 -7.65 4.56
N ALA A 137 -11.55 -8.37 3.60
CA ALA A 137 -12.25 -9.17 2.60
C ALA A 137 -13.30 -8.38 1.78
N CYS A 138 -12.97 -7.15 1.40
CA CYS A 138 -13.82 -6.28 0.60
C CYS A 138 -13.01 -5.49 -0.43
N ILE A 139 -13.72 -4.87 -1.38
CA ILE A 139 -13.18 -3.86 -2.30
C ILE A 139 -13.78 -2.50 -1.91
N GLU A 140 -12.92 -1.57 -1.50
CA GLU A 140 -13.30 -0.20 -1.16
C GLU A 140 -13.03 0.72 -2.34
N ASP A 141 -14.05 0.97 -3.17
CA ASP A 141 -13.98 1.95 -4.25
C ASP A 141 -14.78 3.22 -3.90
N PRO A 142 -14.11 4.34 -3.53
CA PRO A 142 -14.78 5.58 -3.17
C PRO A 142 -15.54 6.24 -4.34
N ARG A 143 -15.33 5.78 -5.57
CA ARG A 143 -15.95 6.34 -6.78
C ARG A 143 -17.02 5.45 -7.39
N HIS A 144 -17.23 4.22 -6.89
CA HIS A 144 -18.10 3.23 -7.53
C HIS A 144 -17.82 3.13 -9.04
N SER A 145 -16.54 2.96 -9.39
CA SER A 145 -16.05 2.98 -10.77
C SER A 145 -16.08 1.60 -11.41
N GLU A 146 -15.96 1.57 -12.74
CA GLU A 146 -15.85 0.32 -13.51
C GLU A 146 -14.69 -0.58 -13.01
N LEU A 147 -13.56 0.01 -12.60
CA LEU A 147 -12.44 -0.75 -12.04
C LEU A 147 -12.82 -1.41 -10.71
N GLY A 148 -13.57 -0.71 -9.84
CA GLY A 148 -14.07 -1.26 -8.58
C GLY A 148 -15.05 -2.40 -8.79
N GLU A 149 -16.01 -2.24 -9.70
CA GLU A 149 -16.96 -3.29 -10.09
C GLU A 149 -16.24 -4.50 -10.70
N TRP A 150 -15.24 -4.26 -11.56
CA TRP A 150 -14.42 -5.32 -12.14
C TRP A 150 -13.61 -6.09 -11.09
N LEU A 151 -13.12 -5.42 -10.04
CA LEU A 151 -12.44 -6.04 -8.91
C LEU A 151 -13.38 -6.82 -7.98
N ALA A 152 -14.68 -6.51 -8.00
CA ALA A 152 -15.71 -7.18 -7.20
C ALA A 152 -16.80 -7.84 -8.08
N PRO A 153 -16.45 -8.75 -9.01
CA PRO A 153 -17.42 -9.29 -9.94
C PRO A 153 -18.42 -10.21 -9.22
N GLY A 154 -19.70 -9.85 -9.25
CA GLY A 154 -20.79 -10.67 -8.70
C GLY A 154 -21.14 -10.42 -7.23
N VAL A 155 -20.78 -9.24 -6.68
CA VAL A 155 -21.44 -8.67 -5.49
C VAL A 155 -22.67 -7.87 -5.92
#